data_AF-A0A8T7EJ35-F1
#
_entry.id   AF-A0A8T7EJ35-F1
#
_cell.length_a   1.000
_cell.length_b   1.000
_cell.length_c   1.000
_cell.angle_alpha   90.00
_cell.angle_beta   90.00
_cell.angle_gamma   90.00
#
_symmetry.space_group_name_H-M   'P 1'
#
loop_
_entity.id
_entity.type
_entity.pdbx_description
1 polymer ?
#
loop_
_entity_poly.entity_id
_entity_poly.type
_entity_poly.pdbx_seq_one_letter_code
_entity_poly.pdbx_strand_id
1 'polypeptide(L)'
;MRRLIAVVALIMLLSACTSQGKTGEVTLVSPPDGSVIYSSVVTVAGEAQGINSGGLIVTVTDADGTILTRQTLAVREGGFEVELVHPYAGPPVEARVSITAADAPDDPPYTVASVILASIEHRPEVTYIDVAVPQPGDEVGGDEIGIQGRVSGLRGERTFSVVLVGSDGAEIDRAVVTLPPAYFADEPAVASGAHARQRDRQRARADRLGGG
;
A
#
# COMPACT_ATOMS: atom_id res chain seq x y z
N MET A 1 -36.34 -48.42 28.43
CA MET A 1 -34.89 -48.12 28.39
C MET A 1 -34.26 -48.13 27.00
N ARG A 2 -34.91 -48.62 25.93
CA ARG A 2 -34.35 -48.59 24.55
C ARG A 2 -34.54 -47.27 23.79
N ARG A 3 -35.42 -46.37 24.25
CA ARG A 3 -35.73 -45.10 23.57
C ARG A 3 -34.87 -43.90 24.02
N LEU A 4 -34.16 -44.01 25.14
CA LEU A 4 -33.27 -42.93 25.62
C LEU A 4 -31.87 -42.95 24.96
N ILE A 5 -31.42 -44.11 24.47
CA ILE A 5 -30.09 -44.26 23.85
C ILE A 5 -30.05 -43.63 22.45
N ALA A 6 -31.19 -43.60 21.74
CA ALA A 6 -31.28 -43.00 20.40
C ALA A 6 -31.21 -41.46 20.42
N VAL A 7 -31.56 -40.81 21.53
CA VAL A 7 -31.53 -39.33 21.63
C VAL A 7 -30.13 -38.83 21.98
N VAL A 8 -29.35 -39.59 22.74
CA VAL A 8 -27.96 -39.22 23.09
C VAL A 8 -27.01 -39.40 21.90
N ALA A 9 -27.27 -40.37 21.01
CA ALA A 9 -26.48 -40.56 19.80
C ALA A 9 -26.69 -39.47 18.73
N LEU A 10 -27.82 -38.74 18.77
CA LEU A 10 -28.10 -37.66 17.82
C LEU A 10 -27.48 -36.31 18.23
N ILE A 11 -27.19 -36.12 19.53
CA ILE A 11 -26.58 -34.87 20.04
C ILE A 11 -25.04 -34.87 19.85
N MET A 12 -24.41 -36.04 19.72
CA MET A 12 -22.96 -36.17 19.46
C MET A 12 -22.54 -35.87 18.01
N LEU A 13 -23.48 -35.63 17.09
CA LEU A 13 -23.20 -35.28 15.69
C LEU A 13 -23.15 -33.76 15.42
N LEU A 14 -23.30 -32.92 16.45
CA LEU A 14 -23.23 -31.45 16.33
C LEU A 14 -21.90 -30.83 16.78
N SER A 15 -20.87 -31.62 17.11
CA SER A 15 -19.61 -31.08 17.63
C SER A 15 -18.41 -31.59 16.84
N ALA A 16 -18.23 -31.03 15.64
CA ALA A 16 -16.92 -30.77 15.03
C ALA A 16 -17.05 -30.14 13.62
N CYS A 17 -17.80 -29.04 13.50
CA CYS A 17 -17.29 -27.99 12.61
C CYS A 17 -16.39 -27.11 13.48
N THR A 18 -15.21 -27.61 13.84
CA THR A 18 -14.10 -26.70 14.08
C THR A 18 -13.89 -26.04 12.74
N SER A 19 -14.31 -24.77 12.58
CA SER A 19 -13.73 -23.97 11.51
C SER A 19 -12.24 -24.09 11.73
N GLN A 20 -11.54 -24.72 10.79
CA GLN A 20 -10.09 -24.67 10.78
C GLN A 20 -9.81 -23.19 10.61
N GLY A 21 -9.52 -22.50 11.72
CA GLY A 21 -9.42 -21.05 11.73
C GLY A 21 -8.50 -20.62 10.61
N LYS A 22 -8.91 -19.60 9.86
CA LYS A 22 -8.09 -18.95 8.85
C LYS A 22 -6.72 -18.61 9.46
N THR A 23 -5.64 -19.18 8.94
CA THR A 23 -4.26 -18.90 9.37
C THR A 23 -3.43 -18.36 8.22
N GLY A 24 -2.33 -17.69 8.57
CA GLY A 24 -1.39 -17.10 7.63
C GLY A 24 -1.47 -15.58 7.66
N GLU A 25 -0.57 -14.97 6.91
CA GLU A 25 -0.39 -13.54 6.81
C GLU A 25 -0.44 -13.11 5.35
N VAL A 26 -1.08 -11.96 5.09
CA VAL A 26 -1.07 -11.32 3.78
C VAL A 26 -0.68 -9.88 3.97
N THR A 27 0.42 -9.47 3.34
CA THR A 27 0.85 -8.09 3.26
C THR A 27 0.40 -7.52 1.93
N LEU A 28 -0.41 -6.46 1.96
CA LEU A 28 -0.78 -5.70 0.76
C LEU A 28 0.34 -4.71 0.45
N VAL A 29 0.88 -4.77 -0.76
CA VAL A 29 1.94 -3.87 -1.25
C VAL A 29 1.36 -2.78 -2.14
N SER A 30 0.39 -3.13 -2.99
CA SER A 30 -0.31 -2.16 -3.85
C SER A 30 -1.79 -2.56 -3.99
N PRO A 31 -2.71 -1.59 -4.02
CA PRO A 31 -2.49 -0.17 -3.76
C PRO A 31 -2.23 0.11 -2.27
N PRO A 32 -1.40 1.11 -1.91
CA PRO A 32 -1.29 1.58 -0.54
C PRO A 32 -2.55 2.34 -0.10
N ASP A 33 -2.75 2.44 1.21
CA ASP A 33 -3.83 3.21 1.81
C ASP A 33 -3.81 4.68 1.35
N GLY A 34 -4.97 5.21 0.97
CA GLY A 34 -5.16 6.59 0.51
C GLY A 34 -4.81 6.83 -0.97
N SER A 35 -4.53 5.79 -1.73
CA SER A 35 -4.31 5.89 -3.19
C SER A 35 -5.56 6.40 -3.91
N VAL A 36 -5.37 7.19 -4.97
CA VAL A 36 -6.46 7.60 -5.88
C VAL A 36 -6.23 6.92 -7.23
N ILE A 37 -7.18 6.12 -7.71
CA ILE A 37 -7.05 5.33 -8.93
C ILE A 37 -7.99 5.91 -9.99
N TYR A 38 -7.41 6.39 -11.10
CA TYR A 38 -8.12 7.00 -12.22
C TYR A 38 -8.34 6.04 -13.41
N SER A 39 -8.09 4.76 -13.18
CA SER A 39 -8.18 3.67 -14.15
C SER A 39 -9.42 2.81 -13.86
N SER A 40 -9.95 2.14 -14.89
CA SER A 40 -10.97 1.09 -14.71
C SER A 40 -10.38 -0.25 -14.25
N VAL A 41 -9.06 -0.30 -14.08
CA VAL A 41 -8.30 -1.46 -13.63
C VAL A 41 -7.57 -1.10 -12.33
N VAL A 42 -7.81 -1.88 -11.29
CA VAL A 42 -7.02 -1.85 -10.05
C VAL A 42 -6.00 -2.98 -10.09
N THR A 43 -4.71 -2.63 -10.08
CA THR A 43 -3.64 -3.60 -9.84
C THR A 43 -3.51 -3.83 -8.34
N VAL A 44 -3.61 -5.08 -7.90
CA VAL A 44 -3.45 -5.49 -6.51
C VAL A 44 -2.25 -6.42 -6.43
N ALA A 45 -1.27 -6.04 -5.61
CA ALA A 45 -0.04 -6.80 -5.40
C ALA A 45 0.26 -6.96 -3.92
N GLY A 46 0.86 -8.09 -3.55
CA GLY A 46 1.19 -8.37 -2.17
C GLY A 46 2.01 -9.64 -1.98
N GLU A 47 2.21 -9.99 -0.72
CA GLU A 47 2.89 -11.22 -0.30
C GLU A 47 1.97 -12.04 0.61
N ALA A 48 2.00 -13.36 0.43
CA ALA A 48 1.24 -14.30 1.25
C ALA A 48 2.18 -15.29 1.93
N GLN A 49 1.90 -15.62 3.19
CA GLN A 49 2.69 -16.57 3.97
C GLN A 49 1.78 -17.51 4.78
N GLY A 50 1.99 -18.82 4.64
CA GLY A 50 1.34 -19.82 5.48
C GLY A 50 -0.19 -19.86 5.37
N ILE A 51 -0.73 -19.53 4.20
CA ILE A 51 -2.18 -19.52 3.93
C ILE A 51 -2.69 -20.97 3.91
N ASN A 52 -3.53 -21.31 4.88
CA ASN A 52 -4.12 -22.65 5.00
C ASN A 52 -5.42 -22.82 4.19
N SER A 53 -5.92 -21.75 3.56
CA SER A 53 -7.16 -21.76 2.78
C SER A 53 -6.98 -22.33 1.37
N GLY A 54 -8.10 -22.50 0.67
CA GLY A 54 -8.16 -22.78 -0.78
C GLY A 54 -7.43 -21.75 -1.68
N GLY A 55 -6.97 -20.64 -1.11
CA GLY A 55 -6.38 -19.49 -1.80
C GLY A 55 -6.85 -18.17 -1.19
N LEU A 56 -6.72 -17.09 -1.95
CA LEU A 56 -7.15 -15.74 -1.60
C LEU A 56 -8.33 -15.30 -2.47
N ILE A 57 -9.17 -14.41 -1.95
CA ILE A 57 -10.13 -13.63 -2.75
C ILE A 57 -9.77 -12.16 -2.57
N VAL A 58 -9.49 -11.48 -3.67
CA VAL A 58 -9.32 -10.03 -3.72
C VAL A 58 -10.65 -9.42 -4.12
N THR A 59 -11.17 -8.50 -3.32
CA THR A 59 -12.46 -7.83 -3.56
C THR A 59 -12.26 -6.32 -3.54
N VAL A 60 -12.87 -5.62 -4.50
CA VAL A 60 -13.00 -4.17 -4.47
C VAL A 60 -14.47 -3.83 -4.20
N THR A 61 -14.74 -3.08 -3.14
CA THR A 61 -16.09 -2.60 -2.79
C THR A 61 -16.15 -1.08 -2.81
N ASP A 62 -17.33 -0.52 -3.08
CA ASP A 62 -17.58 0.90 -2.80
C ASP A 62 -17.78 1.17 -1.29
N ALA A 63 -18.02 2.42 -0.94
CA ALA A 63 -18.25 2.87 0.44
C ALA A 63 -19.45 2.19 1.13
N ASP A 64 -20.47 1.82 0.35
CA ASP A 64 -21.69 1.17 0.83
C ASP A 64 -21.53 -0.37 0.98
N GLY A 65 -20.38 -0.90 0.55
CA GLY A 65 -20.09 -2.33 0.59
C GLY A 65 -20.55 -3.08 -0.65
N THR A 66 -21.01 -2.40 -1.70
CA THR A 66 -21.32 -3.02 -2.99
C THR A 66 -20.03 -3.53 -3.61
N ILE A 67 -20.02 -4.81 -4.00
CA ILE A 67 -18.89 -5.41 -4.71
C ILE A 67 -18.84 -4.84 -6.12
N LEU A 68 -17.77 -4.10 -6.43
CA LEU A 68 -17.49 -3.57 -7.76
C LEU A 68 -16.83 -4.63 -8.63
N THR A 69 -15.90 -5.39 -8.05
CA THR A 69 -15.19 -6.48 -8.71
C THR A 69 -14.55 -7.41 -7.68
N ARG A 70 -14.29 -8.67 -8.07
CA ARG A 70 -13.62 -9.66 -7.23
C ARG A 70 -12.90 -10.69 -8.07
N GLN A 71 -11.82 -11.24 -7.53
CA GLN A 71 -11.06 -12.30 -8.17
C GLN A 71 -10.48 -13.29 -7.15
N THR A 72 -10.58 -14.57 -7.47
CA THR A 72 -9.98 -15.65 -6.68
C THR A 72 -8.57 -15.96 -7.18
N LEU A 73 -7.63 -16.10 -6.26
CA LEU A 73 -6.24 -16.44 -6.52
C LEU A 73 -5.89 -17.77 -5.84
N ALA A 74 -5.30 -18.70 -6.58
CA ALA A 74 -4.77 -19.95 -6.02
C ALA A 74 -3.38 -19.74 -5.39
N VAL A 75 -3.24 -18.68 -4.61
CA VAL A 75 -2.00 -18.28 -3.93
C VAL A 75 -2.05 -18.77 -2.48
N ARG A 76 -1.01 -19.48 -2.06
CA ARG A 76 -0.85 -19.93 -0.68
C ARG A 76 0.43 -19.44 0.00
N GLU A 77 1.43 -19.11 -0.80
CA GLU A 77 2.74 -18.66 -0.36
C GLU A 77 3.42 -17.87 -1.48
N GLY A 78 4.19 -16.84 -1.12
CA GLY A 78 4.95 -15.99 -2.04
C GLY A 78 4.20 -14.75 -2.51
N GLY A 79 4.83 -14.03 -3.45
CA GLY A 79 4.28 -12.81 -4.05
C GLY A 79 3.14 -13.08 -5.03
N PHE A 80 2.19 -12.16 -5.10
CA PHE A 80 1.10 -12.17 -6.06
C PHE A 80 0.85 -10.79 -6.66
N GLU A 81 0.32 -10.79 -7.88
CA GLU A 81 -0.13 -9.59 -8.59
C GLU A 81 -1.36 -9.96 -9.41
N VAL A 82 -2.39 -9.12 -9.37
CA VAL A 82 -3.66 -9.33 -10.08
C VAL A 82 -4.26 -8.00 -10.54
N GLU A 83 -4.82 -7.98 -11.74
CA GLU A 83 -5.54 -6.84 -12.29
C GLU A 83 -7.06 -7.08 -12.20
N LEU A 84 -7.77 -6.24 -11.46
CA LEU A 84 -9.23 -6.29 -11.34
C LEU A 84 -9.88 -5.17 -12.14
N VAL A 85 -10.69 -5.53 -13.14
CA VAL A 85 -11.51 -4.58 -13.88
C VAL A 85 -12.76 -4.24 -13.06
N HIS A 86 -13.06 -2.95 -12.88
CA HIS A 86 -14.27 -2.47 -12.22
C HIS A 86 -15.11 -1.57 -13.14
N PRO A 87 -16.44 -1.48 -12.91
CA PRO A 87 -17.32 -0.68 -13.74
C PRO A 87 -17.38 0.82 -13.35
N TYR A 88 -16.74 1.21 -12.23
CA TYR A 88 -16.81 2.59 -11.75
C TYR A 88 -16.18 3.60 -12.73
N ALA A 89 -16.95 4.61 -13.11
CA ALA A 89 -16.54 5.67 -14.04
C ALA A 89 -17.09 7.05 -13.62
N GLY A 90 -17.31 7.25 -12.31
CA GLY A 90 -17.89 8.46 -11.75
C GLY A 90 -16.87 9.49 -11.24
N PRO A 91 -17.33 10.52 -10.50
CA PRO A 91 -16.47 11.42 -9.73
C PRO A 91 -15.66 10.66 -8.65
N PRO A 92 -14.72 11.28 -7.94
CA PRO A 92 -14.00 10.59 -6.87
C PRO A 92 -14.94 10.00 -5.80
N VAL A 93 -14.79 8.71 -5.49
CA VAL A 93 -15.53 7.99 -4.44
C VAL A 93 -14.60 7.12 -3.60
N GLU A 94 -14.92 6.97 -2.31
CA GLU A 94 -14.27 5.98 -1.46
C GLU A 94 -14.59 4.55 -1.88
N ALA A 95 -13.56 3.72 -1.88
CA ALA A 95 -13.63 2.28 -2.12
C ALA A 95 -12.65 1.56 -1.20
N ARG A 96 -12.81 0.24 -1.10
CA ARG A 96 -11.95 -0.63 -0.29
C ARG A 96 -11.45 -1.80 -1.13
N VAL A 97 -10.16 -2.07 -1.05
CA VAL A 97 -9.56 -3.32 -1.53
C VAL A 97 -9.40 -4.23 -0.31
N SER A 98 -10.01 -5.41 -0.33
CA SER A 98 -9.90 -6.38 0.76
C SER A 98 -9.43 -7.74 0.25
N ILE A 99 -8.66 -8.44 1.09
CA ILE A 99 -8.17 -9.78 0.77
C ILE A 99 -8.67 -10.76 1.83
N THR A 100 -9.52 -11.71 1.43
CA THR A 100 -10.11 -12.74 2.30
C THR A 100 -9.61 -14.14 1.93
N ALA A 101 -9.94 -15.13 2.76
CA ALA A 101 -9.66 -16.52 2.45
C ALA A 101 -10.69 -17.05 1.44
N ALA A 102 -10.24 -17.84 0.46
CA ALA A 102 -11.12 -18.31 -0.62
C ALA A 102 -12.24 -19.26 -0.17
N ASP A 103 -12.03 -19.99 0.92
CA ASP A 103 -12.98 -20.94 1.53
C ASP A 103 -13.80 -20.32 2.67
N ALA A 104 -13.44 -19.12 3.13
CA ALA A 104 -14.17 -18.35 4.13
C ALA A 104 -14.23 -16.86 3.71
N PRO A 105 -14.95 -16.53 2.62
CA PRO A 105 -15.03 -15.15 2.12
C PRO A 105 -15.71 -14.17 3.07
N ASP A 106 -16.53 -14.69 3.99
CA ASP A 106 -17.28 -13.91 4.99
C ASP A 106 -16.49 -13.67 6.29
N ASP A 107 -15.32 -14.32 6.45
CA ASP A 107 -14.43 -14.06 7.59
C ASP A 107 -13.78 -12.67 7.47
N PRO A 108 -13.33 -12.08 8.58
CA PRO A 108 -12.55 -10.84 8.54
C PRO A 108 -11.40 -10.95 7.53
N PRO A 109 -11.17 -9.91 6.71
CA PRO A 109 -10.09 -9.90 5.73
C PRO A 109 -8.72 -10.03 6.41
N TYR A 110 -7.74 -10.59 5.70
CA TYR A 110 -6.35 -10.57 6.13
C TYR A 110 -5.83 -9.13 6.16
N THR A 111 -6.22 -8.34 5.16
CA THR A 111 -5.86 -6.94 5.02
C THR A 111 -6.91 -6.18 4.23
N VAL A 112 -6.99 -4.87 4.47
CA VAL A 112 -7.86 -3.93 3.78
C VAL A 112 -7.05 -2.67 3.49
N ALA A 113 -7.18 -2.14 2.28
CA ALA A 113 -6.76 -0.78 1.96
C ALA A 113 -7.95 0.09 1.54
N SER A 114 -7.96 1.33 2.01
CA SER A 114 -8.86 2.38 1.58
C SER A 114 -8.26 3.09 0.38
N VAL A 115 -9.03 3.19 -0.70
CA VAL A 115 -8.63 3.88 -1.93
C VAL A 115 -9.75 4.80 -2.40
N ILE A 116 -9.42 5.71 -3.29
CA ILE A 116 -10.40 6.52 -4.02
C ILE A 116 -10.44 6.01 -5.46
N LEU A 117 -11.62 5.70 -5.99
CA LEU A 117 -11.80 5.43 -7.41
C LEU A 117 -12.37 6.68 -8.09
N ALA A 118 -11.89 6.99 -9.28
CA ALA A 118 -12.38 8.09 -10.09
C ALA A 118 -12.25 7.76 -11.58
N SER A 119 -13.06 8.36 -12.45
CA SER A 119 -12.80 8.27 -13.88
C SER A 119 -11.57 9.09 -14.27
N ILE A 120 -10.95 8.72 -15.40
CA ILE A 120 -9.79 9.44 -15.95
C ILE A 120 -10.07 10.92 -16.23
N GLU A 121 -11.33 11.28 -16.46
CA GLU A 121 -11.78 12.67 -16.69
C GLU A 121 -11.61 13.55 -15.44
N HIS A 122 -11.54 12.94 -14.26
CA HIS A 122 -11.32 13.62 -12.99
C HIS A 122 -9.84 13.65 -12.57
N ARG A 123 -8.94 13.12 -13.41
CA ARG A 123 -7.50 13.19 -13.14
C ARG A 123 -7.02 14.64 -13.31
N PRO A 124 -6.34 15.22 -12.31
CA PRO A 124 -5.73 16.54 -12.47
C PRO A 124 -4.81 16.58 -13.69
N GLU A 125 -4.95 17.60 -14.54
CA GLU A 125 -4.12 17.74 -15.74
C GLU A 125 -2.68 18.18 -15.43
N VAL A 126 -2.46 18.70 -14.23
CA VAL A 126 -1.22 19.30 -13.75
C VAL A 126 -0.45 18.29 -12.91
N THR A 127 0.88 18.23 -13.07
CA THR A 127 1.75 17.52 -12.13
C THR A 127 1.63 18.18 -10.76
N TYR A 128 1.23 17.41 -9.76
CA TYR A 128 1.09 17.89 -8.39
C TYR A 128 1.99 17.06 -7.49
N ILE A 129 2.78 17.73 -6.65
CA ILE A 129 3.60 17.12 -5.61
C ILE A 129 3.27 17.86 -4.33
N ASP A 130 2.91 17.11 -3.30
CA ASP A 130 2.71 17.60 -1.95
C ASP A 130 3.66 16.86 -1.01
N VAL A 131 4.36 17.60 -0.15
CA VAL A 131 5.21 17.03 0.89
C VAL A 131 4.48 17.26 2.22
N ALA A 132 3.95 16.18 2.77
CA ALA A 132 3.26 16.21 4.06
C ALA A 132 4.25 16.30 5.23
N VAL A 133 5.41 15.64 5.10
CA VAL A 133 6.49 15.63 6.09
C VAL A 133 7.85 15.65 5.36
N PRO A 134 8.80 16.49 5.78
CA PRO A 134 8.70 17.48 6.86
C PRO A 134 7.91 18.74 6.47
N GLN A 135 7.35 19.42 7.47
CA GLN A 135 6.64 20.69 7.32
C GLN A 135 7.58 21.89 7.50
N PRO A 136 7.22 23.08 6.96
CA PRO A 136 8.01 24.29 7.17
C PRO A 136 8.18 24.62 8.66
N GLY A 137 9.43 24.66 9.12
CA GLY A 137 9.77 24.93 10.51
C GLY A 137 10.09 23.68 11.34
N ASP A 138 9.88 22.48 10.78
CA ASP A 138 10.32 21.24 11.43
C ASP A 138 11.84 21.19 11.52
N GLU A 139 12.34 20.85 12.71
CA GLU A 139 13.74 20.47 12.88
C GLU A 139 13.94 19.04 12.40
N VAL A 140 14.52 18.89 11.22
CA VAL A 140 14.94 17.60 10.66
C VAL A 140 16.45 17.46 10.71
N GLY A 141 16.92 16.25 11.00
CA GLY A 141 18.35 15.95 11.07
C GLY A 141 18.61 14.46 11.29
N GLY A 142 19.89 14.08 11.19
CA GLY A 142 20.32 12.68 11.24
C GLY A 142 21.05 12.28 9.96
N ASP A 143 21.37 10.99 9.85
CA ASP A 143 22.02 10.43 8.67
C ASP A 143 21.04 10.21 7.51
N GLU A 144 19.73 10.18 7.80
CA GLU A 144 18.63 10.09 6.85
C GLU A 144 17.50 11.03 7.27
N ILE A 145 16.89 11.71 6.28
CA ILE A 145 15.64 12.48 6.46
C ILE A 145 14.53 11.71 5.74
N GLY A 146 13.52 11.27 6.50
CA GLY A 146 12.33 10.66 5.94
C GLY A 146 11.41 11.74 5.34
N ILE A 147 10.92 11.48 4.13
CA ILE A 147 10.00 12.37 3.41
C ILE A 147 8.74 11.58 3.08
N GLN A 148 7.60 12.17 3.39
CA GLN A 148 6.29 11.61 3.08
C GLN A 148 5.49 12.65 2.30
N GLY A 149 4.87 12.22 1.20
CA GLY A 149 4.14 13.11 0.33
C GLY A 149 3.16 12.39 -0.58
N ARG A 150 2.53 13.15 -1.47
CA ARG A 150 1.67 12.65 -2.54
C ARG A 150 2.18 13.20 -3.86
N VAL A 151 2.13 12.38 -4.90
CA VAL A 151 2.48 12.81 -6.24
C VAL A 151 1.39 12.39 -7.22
N SER A 152 1.07 13.28 -8.14
CA SER A 152 0.03 13.13 -9.15
C SER A 152 0.51 13.72 -10.48
N GLY A 153 -0.11 13.27 -11.57
CA GLY A 153 0.07 13.91 -12.87
C GLY A 153 1.41 13.66 -13.57
N LEU A 154 2.28 12.78 -13.05
CA LEU A 154 3.54 12.41 -13.73
C LEU A 154 3.23 11.89 -15.15
N ARG A 155 3.82 12.52 -16.17
CA ARG A 155 3.67 12.15 -17.59
C ARG A 155 4.91 11.38 -18.02
N GLY A 156 4.73 10.13 -18.46
CA GLY A 156 5.79 9.30 -19.02
C GLY A 156 6.54 8.48 -17.97
N GLU A 157 7.37 9.13 -17.16
CA GLU A 157 8.25 8.45 -16.20
C GLU A 157 7.62 8.41 -14.80
N ARG A 158 7.54 7.20 -14.20
CA ARG A 158 7.14 6.96 -12.81
C ARG A 158 8.22 7.31 -11.79
N THR A 159 9.19 8.10 -12.23
CA THR A 159 10.34 8.52 -11.46
C THR A 159 10.29 10.02 -11.23
N PHE A 160 10.51 10.42 -9.99
CA PHE A 160 10.73 11.81 -9.63
C PHE A 160 11.90 11.89 -8.67
N SER A 161 12.56 13.04 -8.61
CA SER A 161 13.65 13.27 -7.67
C SER A 161 13.23 14.19 -6.54
N VAL A 162 13.60 13.85 -5.32
CA VAL A 162 13.51 14.73 -4.17
C VAL A 162 14.90 15.31 -3.90
N VAL A 163 15.00 16.63 -3.78
CA VAL A 163 16.28 17.33 -3.65
C VAL A 163 16.33 18.05 -2.32
N LEU A 164 17.37 17.77 -1.53
CA LEU A 164 17.69 18.56 -0.34
C LEU A 164 18.52 19.76 -0.77
N VAL A 165 17.99 20.96 -0.55
CA VAL A 165 18.65 22.22 -0.94
C VAL A 165 19.05 22.98 0.32
N GLY A 166 20.30 23.43 0.37
CA GLY A 166 20.83 24.26 1.44
C GLY A 166 20.24 25.67 1.42
N SER A 167 20.41 26.39 2.53
CA SER A 167 19.97 27.78 2.63
C SER A 167 20.66 28.74 1.66
N ASP A 168 21.80 28.32 1.10
CA ASP A 168 22.53 29.00 0.02
C ASP A 168 22.03 28.65 -1.39
N GLY A 169 20.99 27.81 -1.49
CA GLY A 169 20.45 27.32 -2.76
C GLY A 169 21.27 26.21 -3.40
N ALA A 170 22.35 25.74 -2.75
CA ALA A 170 23.12 24.62 -3.27
C ALA A 170 22.40 23.29 -2.99
N GLU A 171 22.43 22.39 -3.97
CA GLU A 171 22.00 21.01 -3.76
C GLU A 171 22.94 20.33 -2.77
N ILE A 172 22.38 19.86 -1.66
CA ILE A 172 23.08 19.08 -0.63
C ILE A 172 23.01 17.60 -1.01
N ASP A 173 21.83 17.13 -1.41
CA ASP A 173 21.61 15.73 -1.78
C ASP A 173 20.37 15.54 -2.68
N ARG A 174 20.27 14.36 -3.31
CA ARG A 174 19.16 13.98 -4.20
C ARG A 174 18.82 12.50 -4.06
N ALA A 175 17.54 12.24 -3.77
CA ALA A 175 16.94 10.91 -3.87
C ALA A 175 16.15 10.79 -5.19
N VAL A 176 16.19 9.62 -5.82
CA VAL A 176 15.29 9.28 -6.93
C VAL A 176 14.27 8.27 -6.42
N VAL A 177 12.99 8.63 -6.54
CA VAL A 177 11.86 7.80 -6.13
C VAL A 177 11.24 7.20 -7.38
N THR A 178 11.04 5.88 -7.37
CA THR A 178 10.31 5.16 -8.42
C THR A 178 9.01 4.65 -7.82
N LEU A 179 7.86 5.14 -8.29
CA LEU A 179 6.55 4.64 -7.86
C LEU A 179 6.34 3.22 -8.39
N PRO A 180 5.68 2.30 -7.65
CA PRO A 180 5.32 0.96 -8.13
C PRO A 180 4.32 0.98 -9.31
N PRO A 181 4.11 -0.16 -10.00
CA PRO A 181 3.26 -0.22 -11.18
C PRO A 181 1.79 -0.08 -10.81
N ALA A 182 1.28 1.13 -10.91
CA ALA A 182 -0.14 1.40 -10.93
C ALA A 182 -0.47 2.15 -12.23
N TYR A 183 -1.35 1.58 -13.03
CA TYR A 183 -1.93 2.27 -14.17
C TYR A 183 -2.75 3.45 -13.65
N PHE A 184 -2.25 4.68 -13.82
CA PHE A 184 -2.96 5.92 -13.54
C PHE A 184 -3.49 6.03 -12.09
N ALA A 185 -2.65 5.75 -11.10
CA ALA A 185 -2.95 6.04 -9.70
C ALA A 185 -2.07 7.19 -9.16
N ASP A 186 -2.64 8.02 -8.29
CA ASP A 186 -1.92 8.90 -7.39
C ASP A 186 -1.66 8.14 -6.09
N GLU A 187 -0.39 7.94 -5.76
CA GLU A 187 0.02 7.17 -4.59
C GLU A 187 0.67 8.09 -3.54
N PRO A 188 0.50 7.80 -2.24
CA PRO A 188 1.38 8.34 -1.22
C PRO A 188 2.80 7.83 -1.47
N ALA A 189 3.74 8.74 -1.69
CA ALA A 189 5.15 8.42 -1.84
C ALA A 189 5.87 8.61 -0.51
N VAL A 190 6.60 7.58 -0.08
CA VAL A 190 7.57 7.66 1.01
C VAL A 190 8.96 7.58 0.40
N ALA A 191 9.79 8.57 0.63
CA ALA A 191 11.19 8.57 0.24
C ALA A 191 12.05 8.59 1.51
N SER A 192 12.94 7.61 1.66
CA SER A 192 14.08 7.72 2.58
C SER A 192 15.35 7.85 1.76
N GLY A 193 16.22 8.77 2.16
CA GLY A 193 17.53 8.95 1.55
C GLY A 193 17.88 10.41 1.31
N ALA A 194 18.01 11.20 2.37
CA ALA A 194 18.82 12.41 2.31
C ALA A 194 20.00 12.23 3.27
N HIS A 195 21.16 11.86 2.74
CA HIS A 195 22.39 11.74 3.49
C HIS A 195 23.00 13.12 3.73
N ALA A 196 22.79 13.65 4.94
CA ALA A 196 23.54 14.79 5.42
C ALA A 196 25.00 14.40 5.69
N ARG A 197 25.88 14.42 4.67
CA ARG A 197 27.33 14.27 4.89
C ARG A 197 27.91 15.52 5.56
N GLN A 198 27.69 15.68 6.85
CA GLN A 198 28.22 16.77 7.66
C GLN A 198 29.63 16.51 8.22
N ARG A 199 30.52 15.79 7.51
CA ARG A 199 31.84 15.42 8.07
C ARG A 199 33.11 15.82 7.31
N ASP A 200 33.03 16.52 6.17
CA ASP A 200 34.27 16.89 5.44
C ASP A 200 34.71 18.36 5.57
N ARG A 201 33.88 19.27 6.12
CA ARG A 201 34.28 20.69 6.27
C ARG A 201 35.06 21.02 7.56
N GLN A 202 35.05 20.15 8.57
CA GLN A 202 35.82 20.40 9.80
C GLN A 202 37.29 19.94 9.72
N ARG A 203 37.66 19.02 8.82
CA ARG A 203 39.08 18.68 8.60
C ARG A 203 39.82 19.72 7.75
N ALA A 204 39.15 20.36 6.78
CA ALA A 204 39.77 21.39 5.95
C ALA A 204 40.07 22.72 6.68
N ARG A 205 39.49 22.95 7.87
CA ARG A 205 39.74 24.16 8.67
C ARG A 205 40.79 23.98 9.77
N ALA A 206 41.11 22.73 10.13
CA ALA A 206 42.18 22.42 11.08
C ALA A 206 43.58 22.45 10.44
N ASP A 207 43.69 22.05 9.16
CA ASP A 207 44.99 22.06 8.45
C ASP A 207 45.45 23.44 7.97
N ARG A 208 44.60 24.47 8.01
CA ARG A 208 44.96 25.85 7.61
C ARG A 208 45.44 26.76 8.74
N LEU A 209 45.42 26.29 9.99
CA LEU A 209 45.87 27.09 11.15
C LEU A 209 47.08 26.47 11.88
N GLY A 210 47.67 25.40 11.34
CA GLY A 210 48.71 24.61 12.01
C GLY A 210 50.04 24.44 11.25
N GLY A 211 50.38 25.30 10.28
CA GLY A 211 51.65 25.16 9.56
C GLY A 211 52.15 26.43 8.89
N GLY A 212 53.16 27.04 9.51
CA GLY A 212 54.12 27.97 8.87
C GLY A 212 53.76 29.44 8.93
#